data_AF-A0ABD1JRV0-F1
#
_entry.id   AF-A0ABD1JRV0-F1
#
_cell.length_a   1.000
_cell.length_b   1.000
_cell.length_c   1.000
_cell.angle_alpha   90.00
_cell.angle_beta   90.00
_cell.angle_gamma   90.00
#
_symmetry.space_group_name_H-M   'P 1'
#
loop_
_entity.id
_entity.type
_entity.pdbx_description
1 polymer ?
#
loop_
_entity_poly.entity_id
_entity_poly.type
_entity_poly.pdbx_seq_one_letter_code
_entity_poly.pdbx_strand_id
1 'polypeptide(L)'
;MESLIIPRKADSDTQLDSPGEMNERGKKRKISLTSCGMCETEEARYRCPGCMTHSCSLVCVKKHKVETGCSGVRDKTAFVPLSEFDEINLLNDYRFLEETGRVADSTTRDVLTQLPQQSQRVHKLPKQASMAKITLKILPRTFTKRKENTTFYHKKIHYILPCHWWSGRFSEQQEST
;
A
#
# COMPACT_ATOMS: atom_id res chain seq x y z
N MET A 1 -47.79 -66.67 -0.19
CA MET A 1 -46.72 -65.89 -0.86
C MET A 1 -45.83 -65.35 0.25
N GLU A 2 -45.21 -66.27 0.97
CA GLU A 2 -43.82 -66.69 0.74
C GLU A 2 -42.84 -65.68 1.34
N SER A 3 -42.57 -65.96 2.60
CA SER A 3 -41.36 -65.69 3.34
C SER A 3 -40.08 -65.89 2.52
N LEU A 4 -39.13 -64.97 2.67
CA LEU A 4 -37.71 -65.33 2.66
C LEU A 4 -37.09 -64.88 3.99
N ILE A 5 -37.08 -65.84 4.91
CA ILE A 5 -36.24 -65.92 6.10
C ILE A 5 -35.05 -66.78 5.72
N ILE A 6 -33.81 -66.29 5.78
CA ILE A 6 -32.61 -67.13 6.03
C ILE A 6 -31.53 -66.25 6.72
N PRO A 7 -30.54 -66.79 7.48
CA PRO A 7 -30.57 -66.79 8.94
C PRO A 7 -29.32 -66.16 9.58
N ARG A 8 -29.36 -66.02 10.91
CA ARG A 8 -28.22 -65.70 11.79
C ARG A 8 -27.24 -66.88 11.86
N LYS A 9 -25.94 -66.60 11.96
CA LYS A 9 -24.98 -67.45 12.67
C LYS A 9 -24.44 -66.70 13.88
N ALA A 10 -24.52 -67.38 15.02
CA ALA A 10 -23.98 -67.01 16.31
C ALA A 10 -22.53 -67.51 16.46
N ASP A 11 -21.78 -66.88 17.36
CA ASP A 11 -20.85 -67.44 18.37
C ASP A 11 -20.16 -66.22 19.03
N SER A 12 -20.57 -65.76 20.23
CA SER A 12 -20.35 -66.26 21.60
C SER A 12 -19.01 -65.79 22.24
N ASP A 13 -19.18 -64.87 23.19
CA ASP A 13 -18.44 -64.54 24.43
C ASP A 13 -16.90 -64.44 24.47
N THR A 14 -16.38 -63.29 24.92
CA THR A 14 -15.88 -63.13 26.32
C THR A 14 -15.23 -61.74 26.58
N GLN A 15 -15.86 -61.04 27.53
CA GLN A 15 -15.39 -60.09 28.57
C GLN A 15 -14.65 -58.77 28.27
N LEU A 16 -15.24 -57.76 28.91
CA LEU A 16 -14.83 -56.38 29.15
C LEU A 16 -13.60 -56.29 30.06
N ASP A 17 -12.68 -55.39 29.72
CA ASP A 17 -12.11 -54.48 30.72
C ASP A 17 -11.84 -53.10 30.08
N SER A 18 -12.25 -52.06 30.78
CA SER A 18 -11.95 -50.64 30.55
C SER A 18 -11.85 -50.07 31.96
N PRO A 19 -10.86 -49.21 32.30
CA PRO A 19 -10.68 -47.96 31.56
C PRO A 19 -9.22 -47.47 31.48
N GLY A 20 -8.81 -47.11 30.27
CA GLY A 20 -7.62 -46.29 30.02
C GLY A 20 -8.01 -45.05 29.24
N GLU A 21 -8.84 -44.18 29.82
CA GLU A 21 -9.04 -42.81 29.32
C GLU A 21 -7.73 -42.03 29.47
N MET A 22 -6.81 -42.22 28.52
CA MET A 22 -5.74 -41.26 28.30
C MET A 22 -6.29 -40.16 27.40
N ASN A 23 -6.76 -39.12 28.07
CA ASN A 23 -7.15 -37.82 27.55
C ASN A 23 -6.12 -37.27 26.54
N GLU A 24 -6.26 -37.63 25.26
CA GLU A 24 -5.63 -36.90 24.16
C GLU A 24 -6.35 -35.56 24.03
N ARG A 25 -5.97 -34.62 24.91
CA ARG A 25 -6.29 -33.21 24.75
C ARG A 25 -5.84 -32.82 23.35
N GLY A 26 -6.82 -32.62 22.48
CA GLY A 26 -6.59 -32.22 21.10
C GLY A 26 -5.56 -31.11 21.05
N LYS A 27 -4.34 -31.46 20.63
CA LYS A 27 -3.42 -30.48 20.05
C LYS A 27 -4.14 -30.01 18.79
N LYS A 28 -4.94 -28.95 18.93
CA LYS A 28 -5.27 -28.08 17.81
C LYS A 28 -3.91 -27.71 17.23
N ARG A 29 -3.48 -28.42 16.18
CA ARG A 29 -2.25 -28.08 15.48
C ARG A 29 -2.51 -26.66 15.01
N LYS A 30 -1.90 -25.68 15.68
CA LYS A 30 -1.73 -24.35 15.12
C LYS A 30 -1.19 -24.64 13.73
N ILE A 31 -1.90 -24.18 12.69
CA ILE A 31 -1.42 -24.07 11.31
C ILE A 31 0.10 -24.22 11.31
N SER A 32 0.64 -25.34 10.83
CA SER A 32 2.08 -25.58 10.88
C SER A 32 2.74 -24.42 10.14
N LEU A 33 3.23 -23.43 10.89
CA LEU A 33 3.80 -22.24 10.31
C LEU A 33 5.08 -22.70 9.64
N THR A 34 5.15 -22.46 8.33
CA THR A 34 6.34 -22.71 7.53
C THR A 34 7.56 -22.11 8.25
N SER A 35 8.73 -22.72 8.10
CA SER A 35 9.97 -22.16 8.63
C SER A 35 10.18 -20.72 8.13
N CYS A 36 10.86 -19.91 8.93
CA CYS A 36 11.22 -18.56 8.53
C CYS A 36 12.08 -18.59 7.25
N GLY A 37 11.64 -17.95 6.17
CA GLY A 37 12.38 -17.92 4.89
C GLY A 37 13.62 -17.03 4.87
N MET A 38 14.16 -16.67 6.04
CA MET A 38 15.35 -15.80 6.17
C MET A 38 16.40 -16.43 7.07
N CYS A 39 16.00 -17.05 8.18
CA CYS A 39 16.92 -17.71 9.10
C CYS A 39 16.71 -19.22 9.17
N GLU A 40 15.55 -19.74 8.76
CA GLU A 40 15.17 -21.17 8.78
C GLU A 40 15.27 -21.88 10.14
N THR A 41 15.73 -21.20 11.18
CA THR A 41 15.93 -21.74 12.53
C THR A 41 14.65 -21.84 13.34
N GLU A 42 13.72 -20.91 13.14
CA GLU A 42 12.49 -20.79 13.91
C GLU A 42 11.27 -20.86 13.01
N GLU A 43 10.16 -21.32 13.57
CA GLU A 43 8.84 -21.25 12.93
C GLU A 43 8.45 -19.81 12.66
N ALA A 44 7.90 -19.54 11.48
CA ALA A 44 7.47 -18.19 11.13
C ALA A 44 6.32 -17.74 12.04
N ARG A 45 6.30 -16.44 12.37
CA ARG A 45 5.22 -15.80 13.15
C ARG A 45 4.47 -14.75 12.35
N TYR A 46 5.08 -14.25 11.27
CA TYR A 46 4.57 -13.16 10.45
C TYR A 46 4.65 -13.52 8.97
N ARG A 47 3.78 -12.91 8.17
CA ARG A 47 3.75 -13.03 6.71
C ARG A 47 3.76 -11.65 6.07
N CYS A 48 4.64 -11.43 5.10
CA CYS A 48 4.73 -10.15 4.39
C CYS A 48 3.52 -9.96 3.46
N PRO A 49 2.77 -8.84 3.50
CA PRO A 49 1.61 -8.64 2.64
C PRO A 49 1.97 -8.37 1.17
N GLY A 50 3.21 -7.97 0.87
CA GLY A 50 3.68 -7.70 -0.50
C GLY A 50 4.12 -8.96 -1.24
N CYS A 51 5.06 -9.71 -0.66
CA CYS A 51 5.67 -10.89 -1.29
C CYS A 51 5.25 -12.23 -0.65
N MET A 52 4.40 -12.21 0.38
CA MET A 52 3.93 -13.40 1.09
C MET A 52 5.01 -14.24 1.80
N THR A 53 6.26 -13.74 1.89
CA THR A 53 7.36 -14.39 2.62
C THR A 53 7.06 -14.51 4.11
N HIS A 54 7.37 -15.68 4.68
CA HIS A 54 7.20 -16.01 6.09
C HIS A 54 8.44 -15.61 6.90
N SER A 55 8.23 -15.02 8.08
CA SER A 55 9.31 -14.55 8.96
C SER A 55 9.03 -14.80 10.44
N CYS A 56 10.03 -15.15 11.24
CA CYS A 56 9.89 -15.41 12.68
C CYS A 56 9.88 -14.14 13.54
N SER A 57 10.60 -13.09 13.11
CA SER A 57 10.82 -11.88 13.90
C SER A 57 10.96 -10.62 13.04
N LEU A 58 10.85 -9.45 13.68
CA LEU A 58 11.05 -8.15 13.03
C LEU A 58 12.42 -8.01 12.36
N VAL A 59 13.46 -8.66 12.88
CA VAL A 59 14.79 -8.67 12.26
C VAL A 59 14.72 -9.37 10.91
N CYS A 60 14.07 -10.53 10.83
CA CYS A 60 13.85 -11.24 9.57
C CYS A 60 12.92 -10.47 8.63
N VAL A 61 11.94 -9.74 9.16
CA VAL A 61 11.12 -8.82 8.35
C VAL A 61 11.98 -7.75 7.67
N LYS A 62 12.88 -7.10 8.42
CA LYS A 62 13.74 -6.05 7.86
C LYS A 62 14.78 -6.60 6.89
N LYS A 63 15.40 -7.73 7.24
CA LYS A 63 16.37 -8.40 6.37
C LYS A 63 15.76 -8.76 5.02
N HIS A 64 14.56 -9.37 4.99
CA HIS A 64 13.96 -9.74 3.69
C HIS A 64 13.66 -8.52 2.84
N LYS A 65 13.17 -7.42 3.44
CA LYS A 65 12.89 -6.19 2.68
C LYS A 65 14.13 -5.62 2.00
N VAL A 66 15.29 -5.73 2.67
CA VAL A 66 16.57 -5.27 2.12
C VAL A 66 17.08 -6.24 1.05
N GLU A 67 17.11 -7.53 1.34
CA GLU A 67 17.68 -8.55 0.43
C GLU A 67 16.84 -8.76 -0.84
N THR A 68 15.50 -8.75 -0.71
CA THR A 68 14.58 -8.95 -1.83
C THR A 68 14.11 -7.63 -2.47
N GLY A 69 14.51 -6.48 -1.92
CA GLY A 69 14.00 -5.16 -2.35
C GLY A 69 12.49 -4.98 -2.14
N CYS A 70 11.87 -5.75 -1.24
CA CYS A 70 10.43 -5.71 -1.02
C CYS A 70 9.99 -4.43 -0.28
N SER A 71 9.02 -3.69 -0.84
CA SER A 71 8.37 -2.55 -0.18
C SER A 71 7.60 -2.94 1.09
N GLY A 72 7.13 -4.20 1.14
CA GLY A 72 6.25 -4.70 2.19
C GLY A 72 4.83 -4.12 2.12
N VAL A 73 4.43 -3.55 0.99
CA VAL A 73 3.08 -3.05 0.73
C VAL A 73 2.47 -3.91 -0.38
N ARG A 74 1.25 -4.41 -0.16
CA ARG A 74 0.49 -5.13 -1.18
C ARG A 74 0.11 -4.18 -2.32
N ASP A 75 0.34 -4.60 -3.56
CA ASP A 75 -0.23 -3.91 -4.71
C ASP A 75 -1.74 -4.14 -4.73
N LYS A 76 -2.50 -3.09 -4.39
CA LYS A 76 -3.97 -3.13 -4.36
C LYS A 76 -4.58 -3.20 -5.76
N THR A 77 -3.81 -2.84 -6.79
CA THR A 77 -4.27 -2.70 -8.18
C THR A 77 -3.71 -3.77 -9.12
N ALA A 78 -3.11 -4.83 -8.56
CA ALA A 78 -2.59 -5.93 -9.34
C ALA A 78 -3.71 -6.58 -10.18
N PHE A 79 -3.43 -6.78 -11.46
CA PHE A 79 -4.40 -7.40 -12.37
C PHE A 79 -4.64 -8.86 -11.97
N VAL A 80 -5.92 -9.23 -11.87
CA VAL A 80 -6.36 -10.61 -11.66
C VAL A 80 -7.21 -11.01 -12.88
N PRO A 81 -6.87 -12.11 -13.58
CA PRO A 81 -7.69 -12.58 -14.69
C PRO A 81 -9.06 -13.03 -14.19
N LEU A 82 -10.10 -12.91 -15.03
CA LEU A 82 -11.47 -13.26 -14.65
C LEU A 82 -11.62 -14.71 -14.16
N SER A 83 -10.79 -15.62 -14.64
CA SER A 83 -10.77 -17.03 -14.21
C SER A 83 -10.37 -17.22 -12.74
N GLU A 84 -9.59 -16.29 -12.19
CA GLU A 84 -9.08 -16.33 -10.80
C GLU A 84 -9.74 -15.23 -9.95
N PHE A 85 -10.75 -14.54 -10.48
CA PHE A 85 -11.46 -13.49 -9.78
C PHE A 85 -12.46 -14.10 -8.80
N ASP A 86 -12.15 -13.99 -7.51
CA ASP A 86 -12.90 -14.58 -6.40
C ASP A 86 -13.55 -13.48 -5.54
N GLU A 87 -14.45 -13.87 -4.62
CA GLU A 87 -15.16 -12.96 -3.71
C GLU A 87 -14.20 -12.10 -2.87
N ILE A 88 -13.03 -12.64 -2.53
CA ILE A 88 -11.97 -11.92 -1.81
C ILE A 88 -11.43 -10.75 -2.65
N ASN A 89 -11.27 -10.94 -3.97
CA ASN A 89 -10.79 -9.90 -4.87
C ASN A 89 -11.85 -8.78 -5.00
N LEU A 90 -13.12 -9.16 -5.16
CA LEU A 90 -14.24 -8.21 -5.18
C LEU A 90 -14.30 -7.36 -3.89
N LEU A 91 -14.12 -7.98 -2.73
CA LEU A 91 -14.13 -7.26 -1.45
C LEU A 91 -12.94 -6.31 -1.31
N ASN A 92 -11.76 -6.71 -1.80
CA ASN A 92 -10.59 -5.84 -1.83
C ASN A 92 -10.82 -4.61 -2.71
N ASP A 93 -11.43 -4.79 -3.89
CA ASP A 93 -11.74 -3.71 -4.81
C ASP A 93 -12.78 -2.74 -4.23
N TYR A 94 -13.83 -3.28 -3.61
CA TYR A 94 -14.83 -2.47 -2.92
C TYR A 94 -14.20 -1.59 -1.83
N ARG A 95 -13.36 -2.17 -0.98
CA ARG A 95 -12.66 -1.43 0.09
C ARG A 95 -11.69 -0.39 -0.48
N PHE A 96 -11.00 -0.72 -1.56
CA PHE A 96 -10.11 0.22 -2.24
C PHE A 96 -10.86 1.43 -2.78
N LEU A 97 -12.01 1.22 -3.42
CA LEU A 97 -12.86 2.31 -3.92
C LEU A 97 -13.42 3.16 -2.78
N GLU A 98 -13.84 2.53 -1.69
CA GLU A 98 -14.33 3.24 -0.50
C GLU A 98 -13.23 4.09 0.16
N GLU A 99 -12.02 3.56 0.30
CA GLU A 99 -10.85 4.30 0.80
C GLU A 99 -10.50 5.47 -0.11
N THR A 100 -10.51 5.25 -1.43
CA THR A 100 -10.26 6.31 -2.42
C THR A 100 -11.34 7.40 -2.36
N GLY A 101 -12.61 7.02 -2.22
CA GLY A 101 -13.72 7.94 -2.02
C GLY A 101 -13.55 8.79 -0.77
N ARG A 102 -13.21 8.17 0.37
CA ARG A 102 -12.91 8.88 1.62
C ARG A 102 -11.77 9.89 1.47
N VAL A 103 -10.69 9.54 0.77
CA VAL A 103 -9.56 10.45 0.54
C VAL A 103 -9.99 11.63 -0.34
N ALA A 104 -10.74 11.38 -1.41
CA ALA A 104 -11.27 12.44 -2.27
C ALA A 104 -12.20 13.39 -1.47
N ASP A 105 -13.13 12.84 -0.69
CA ASP A 105 -14.05 13.60 0.15
C ASP A 105 -13.33 14.39 1.25
N SER A 106 -12.31 13.79 1.87
CA SER A 106 -11.51 14.50 2.87
C SER A 106 -10.77 15.69 2.26
N THR A 107 -10.31 15.57 1.00
CA THR A 107 -9.63 16.64 0.29
C THR A 107 -10.59 17.78 -0.07
N THR A 108 -11.83 17.47 -0.45
CA THR A 108 -12.84 18.49 -0.72
C THR A 108 -13.30 19.19 0.57
N ARG A 109 -13.29 18.50 1.70
CA ARG A 109 -13.65 19.10 3.01
C ARG A 109 -12.48 19.79 3.70
N ASP A 110 -11.25 19.57 3.24
CA ASP A 110 -10.06 20.19 3.82
C ASP A 110 -10.15 21.71 3.68
N VAL A 111 -10.21 22.39 4.83
CA VAL A 111 -10.30 23.83 4.96
C VAL A 111 -9.15 24.51 4.22
N LEU A 112 -7.95 23.91 4.18
CA LEU A 112 -6.81 24.46 3.44
C LEU A 112 -6.99 24.41 1.92
N THR A 113 -7.79 23.47 1.41
CA THR A 113 -8.16 23.36 0.00
C THR A 113 -9.28 24.34 -0.36
N GLN A 114 -10.22 24.55 0.56
CA GLN A 114 -11.41 25.40 0.37
C GLN A 114 -11.18 26.89 0.67
N LEU A 115 -10.16 27.23 1.48
CA LEU A 115 -9.84 28.62 1.79
C LEU A 115 -9.52 29.40 0.51
N PRO A 116 -10.21 30.53 0.25
CA PRO A 116 -9.87 31.43 -0.84
C PRO A 116 -8.39 31.75 -0.79
N GLN A 117 -7.71 31.63 -1.92
CA GLN A 117 -6.27 31.85 -1.97
C GLN A 117 -5.97 33.33 -1.72
N GLN A 118 -5.75 33.73 -0.47
CA GLN A 118 -5.56 35.14 -0.12
C GLN A 118 -4.13 35.67 -0.32
N SER A 119 -3.25 34.92 -1.00
CA SER A 119 -1.89 35.44 -1.22
C SER A 119 -1.86 36.40 -2.40
N GLN A 120 -1.23 37.55 -2.22
CA GLN A 120 -0.99 38.52 -3.30
C GLN A 120 -0.36 37.85 -4.55
N ARG A 121 0.46 36.81 -4.35
CA ARG A 121 1.11 36.03 -5.42
C ARG A 121 0.12 35.30 -6.33
N VAL A 122 -1.02 34.83 -5.82
CA VAL A 122 -1.97 34.09 -6.67
C VAL A 122 -2.74 34.95 -7.65
N HIS A 123 -2.89 36.24 -7.35
CA HIS A 123 -3.51 37.18 -8.28
C HIS A 123 -2.47 37.89 -9.16
N LYS A 124 -1.33 38.28 -8.59
CA LYS A 124 -0.31 39.07 -9.30
C LYS A 124 0.47 38.26 -10.32
N LEU A 125 0.88 37.05 -9.96
CA LEU A 125 1.78 36.27 -10.82
C LEU A 125 1.10 35.79 -12.12
N PRO A 126 -0.14 35.25 -12.10
CA PRO A 126 -0.83 34.87 -13.34
C PRO A 126 -1.15 36.08 -14.22
N LYS A 127 -1.54 37.21 -13.60
CA LYS A 127 -1.80 38.46 -14.33
C LYS A 127 -0.55 38.97 -15.07
N GLN A 128 0.62 38.88 -14.43
CA GLN A 128 1.86 39.31 -15.07
C GLN A 128 2.35 38.28 -16.11
N ALA A 129 2.10 36.99 -15.88
CA ALA A 129 2.35 35.96 -16.88
C ALA A 129 1.49 36.16 -18.13
N SER A 130 0.20 36.48 -17.98
CA SER A 130 -0.67 36.73 -19.13
C SER A 130 -0.25 37.96 -19.93
N MET A 131 0.26 39.02 -19.28
CA MET A 131 0.85 40.17 -19.96
C MET A 131 2.10 39.79 -20.77
N ALA A 132 2.87 38.82 -20.30
CA ALA A 132 4.02 38.25 -21.01
C ALA A 132 3.63 37.12 -22.00
N LYS A 133 2.32 36.93 -22.28
CA LYS A 133 1.77 35.87 -23.13
C LYS A 133 2.10 34.43 -22.66
N ILE A 134 2.29 34.24 -21.35
CA ILE A 134 2.52 32.94 -20.71
C ILE A 134 1.26 32.50 -19.96
N THR A 135 0.74 31.32 -20.27
CA THR A 135 -0.41 30.73 -19.56
C THR A 135 0.06 30.07 -18.25
N LEU A 136 -0.10 30.76 -17.13
CA LEU A 136 0.26 30.25 -15.81
C LEU A 136 -0.96 29.84 -14.99
N LYS A 137 -1.04 28.57 -14.60
CA LYS A 137 -2.04 28.04 -13.66
C LYS A 137 -1.38 27.71 -12.31
N ILE A 138 -1.98 28.18 -11.22
CA ILE A 138 -1.45 27.92 -9.87
C ILE A 138 -2.13 26.70 -9.27
N LEU A 139 -1.32 25.69 -8.91
CA LEU A 139 -1.79 24.49 -8.20
C LEU A 139 -2.35 24.84 -6.80
N PRO A 140 -3.23 24.04 -6.19
CA PRO A 140 -3.61 24.19 -4.78
C PRO A 140 -2.41 24.09 -3.81
N ARG A 141 -2.53 24.66 -2.60
CA ARG A 141 -1.44 24.71 -1.60
C ARG A 141 -1.03 23.33 -1.08
N THR A 142 -1.92 22.36 -1.17
CA THR A 142 -1.73 20.98 -0.74
C THR A 142 -0.65 20.26 -1.57
N PHE A 143 -0.45 20.66 -2.83
CA PHE A 143 0.52 20.01 -3.72
C PHE A 143 1.97 20.40 -3.38
N THR A 144 2.83 19.39 -3.25
CA THR A 144 4.29 19.55 -3.05
C THR A 144 4.93 20.41 -4.13
N LYS A 145 4.55 20.18 -5.39
CA LYS A 145 5.00 20.97 -6.54
C LYS A 145 4.79 22.48 -6.37
N ARG A 146 3.73 22.92 -5.67
CA ARG A 146 3.53 24.35 -5.37
C ARG A 146 4.43 24.84 -4.24
N LYS A 147 4.69 24.01 -3.23
CA LYS A 147 5.58 24.35 -2.11
C LYS A 147 7.02 24.57 -2.58
N GLU A 148 7.46 23.73 -3.52
CA GLU A 148 8.78 23.82 -4.16
C GLU A 148 8.88 24.94 -5.20
N ASN A 149 7.74 25.41 -5.71
CA ASN A 149 7.70 26.45 -6.72
C ASN A 149 7.95 27.84 -6.12
N THR A 150 9.16 28.34 -6.29
CA THR A 150 9.61 29.68 -5.87
C THR A 150 9.48 30.74 -6.97
N THR A 151 8.83 30.46 -8.11
CA THR A 151 8.66 31.41 -9.23
C THR A 151 8.18 32.78 -8.78
N PHE A 152 8.92 33.82 -9.14
CA PHE A 152 8.56 35.19 -8.85
C PHE A 152 8.69 36.05 -10.10
N TYR A 153 7.96 37.16 -10.11
CA TYR A 153 8.04 38.15 -11.17
C TYR A 153 9.00 39.26 -10.76
N HIS A 154 9.98 39.57 -11.62
CA HIS A 154 10.93 40.65 -11.37
C HIS A 154 10.53 41.91 -12.14
N LYS A 155 10.08 42.94 -11.41
CA LYS A 155 9.50 44.17 -12.00
C LYS A 155 10.46 44.99 -12.85
N LYS A 156 11.77 44.96 -12.57
CA LYS A 156 12.76 45.78 -13.31
C LYS A 156 13.12 45.20 -14.67
N ILE A 157 12.94 43.87 -14.85
CA ILE A 157 13.34 43.16 -16.07
C ILE A 157 12.13 42.54 -16.80
N HIS A 158 10.93 42.64 -16.23
CA HIS A 158 9.69 42.06 -16.76
C HIS A 158 9.73 40.54 -17.05
N TYR A 159 10.65 39.78 -16.45
CA TYR A 159 10.75 38.33 -16.60
C TYR A 159 10.18 37.57 -15.39
N ILE A 160 9.62 36.39 -15.66
CA ILE A 160 9.24 35.39 -14.66
C ILE A 160 10.36 34.37 -14.60
N LEU A 161 11.03 34.25 -13.45
CA LEU A 161 12.16 33.34 -13.29
C LEU A 161 11.68 32.00 -12.69
N PRO A 162 11.88 30.87 -13.39
CA PRO A 162 11.64 29.54 -12.85
C PRO A 162 12.67 29.15 -11.78
N CYS A 163 12.30 28.21 -10.91
CA CYS A 163 13.13 27.70 -9.81
C CYS A 163 14.53 27.21 -10.26
N HIS A 164 14.64 26.71 -11.50
CA HIS A 164 15.90 26.19 -12.06
C HIS A 164 16.94 27.27 -12.44
N TRP A 165 16.56 28.56 -12.43
CA TRP A 165 17.44 29.66 -12.87
C TRP A 165 18.08 30.44 -11.71
N TRP A 166 17.85 30.03 -10.45
CA TRP A 166 18.35 30.75 -9.27
C TRP A 166 19.45 30.02 -8.49
N SER A 167 20.13 29.06 -9.13
CA SER A 167 21.39 28.47 -8.62
C SER A 167 22.47 28.57 -9.70
N GLY A 168 22.94 29.79 -9.97
CA GLY A 168 23.92 30.03 -11.03
C GLY A 168 24.59 31.39 -10.87
N ARG A 169 25.64 31.39 -10.05
CA ARG A 169 26.63 32.43 -9.85
C ARG A 169 26.98 33.15 -11.17
N PHE A 170 26.76 34.46 -11.22
CA PHE A 170 27.32 35.36 -12.24
C PHE A 170 28.85 35.34 -12.09
N SER A 171 29.54 34.44 -12.79
CA SER A 171 30.99 34.51 -12.98
C SER A 171 31.26 35.26 -14.27
N GLU A 172 31.52 36.54 -14.09
CA GLU A 172 32.14 37.45 -15.04
C GLU A 172 33.50 36.86 -15.47
N GLN A 173 33.60 36.44 -16.73
CA GLN A 173 34.88 36.19 -17.39
C GLN A 173 34.96 37.13 -18.59
N GLN A 174 35.72 38.19 -18.40
CA GLN A 174 36.46 38.82 -19.48
C GLN A 174 37.43 37.78 -20.03
N GLU A 175 37.41 37.56 -21.34
CA GLU A 175 38.61 37.12 -22.03
C GLU A 175 38.66 37.76 -23.41
N SER A 176 39.62 38.66 -23.51
CA SER A 176 40.19 39.26 -24.70
C SER A 176 40.66 38.20 -25.69
N THR A 177 40.35 38.38 -26.98
CA THR A 177 41.33 38.45 -28.07
C THR A 177 40.72 39.24 -29.22
#